data_AF-A0A9P3F1A1-F1
#
_entry.id   AF-A0A9P3F1A1-F1
#
_cell.length_a   1.000
_cell.length_b   1.000
_cell.length_c   1.000
_cell.angle_alpha   90.00
_cell.angle_beta   90.00
_cell.angle_gamma   90.00
#
_symmetry.space_group_name_H-M   'P 1'
#
loop_
_entity.id
_entity.type
_entity.pdbx_description
1 polymer ?
#
loop_
_entity_poly.entity_id
_entity_poly.type
_entity_poly.pdbx_seq_one_letter_code
_entity_poly.pdbx_strand_id
1 'polypeptide(L)'
;MRFLLPVILLLLSASTTATAKLAPTCFKVVAALVSRPGDLYEKFQREICDKGCQPTVPHWDLWTRNNTFLPAVRSVMKRLDAPRQEEAMVRLGDDAAKIIKQRCGPMLEGKHICSDPETLAAFGNCFKKTFVRSAITNLPALLPMVSEELCQEQYAYLKDDQLWEETIPNNMREYAAVCRDLGNTGNTESVQGQLDEGSHDNDEL
;
A
#
# COMPACT_ATOMS: atom_id res chain seq x y z
N MET A 1 -2.55 -12.27 -59.00
CA MET A 1 -1.86 -12.86 -57.82
C MET A 1 -0.40 -12.40 -57.61
N ARG A 2 0.19 -11.52 -58.44
CA ARG A 2 1.60 -11.10 -58.32
C ARG A 2 1.87 -9.85 -57.46
N PHE A 3 0.83 -9.09 -57.08
CA PHE A 3 0.98 -7.85 -56.29
C PHE A 3 0.64 -8.00 -54.80
N LEU A 4 0.22 -9.18 -54.35
CA LEU A 4 -0.15 -9.42 -52.94
C LEU A 4 1.06 -9.77 -52.05
N LEU A 5 2.13 -10.33 -52.64
CA LEU A 5 3.37 -10.67 -51.92
C LEU A 5 4.15 -9.46 -51.37
N PRO A 6 4.33 -8.33 -52.09
CA PRO A 6 5.08 -7.19 -51.53
C PRO A 6 4.31 -6.47 -50.43
N VAL A 7 2.97 -6.52 -50.44
CA VAL A 7 2.12 -5.91 -49.39
C VAL A 7 2.18 -6.71 -48.09
N ILE A 8 2.21 -8.05 -48.18
CA ILE A 8 2.34 -8.92 -47.00
C ILE A 8 3.74 -8.80 -46.38
N LEU A 9 4.81 -8.64 -47.18
CA LEU A 9 6.16 -8.42 -46.64
C LEU A 9 6.32 -7.06 -45.93
N LEU A 10 5.62 -6.01 -46.39
CA LEU A 10 5.65 -4.69 -45.73
C LEU A 10 4.88 -4.66 -44.39
N LEU A 11 3.86 -5.51 -44.24
CA LEU A 11 3.09 -5.61 -43.00
C LEU A 11 3.83 -6.42 -41.91
N LEU A 12 4.76 -7.31 -42.28
CA LEU A 12 5.56 -8.07 -41.32
C LEU A 12 6.76 -7.27 -40.74
N SER A 13 7.24 -6.24 -41.42
CA SER A 13 8.35 -5.40 -40.95
C SER A 13 7.91 -4.23 -40.04
N ALA A 14 6.61 -3.96 -39.95
CA ALA A 14 6.04 -2.95 -39.06
C ALA A 14 5.74 -3.48 -37.64
N SER A 15 5.89 -4.77 -37.41
CA SER A 15 5.73 -5.38 -36.08
C SER A 15 7.00 -5.24 -35.26
N THR A 16 7.42 -4.00 -34.97
CA THR A 16 8.22 -3.78 -33.77
C THR A 16 7.32 -4.08 -32.59
N THR A 17 7.30 -5.35 -32.17
CA THR A 17 6.89 -5.68 -30.81
C THR A 17 7.86 -4.94 -29.91
N ALA A 18 7.51 -3.71 -29.53
CA ALA A 18 8.13 -2.99 -28.44
C ALA A 18 7.84 -3.82 -27.19
N THR A 19 8.65 -4.86 -26.98
CA THR A 19 8.81 -5.45 -25.68
C THR A 19 9.35 -4.31 -24.84
N ALA A 20 8.50 -3.74 -23.98
CA ALA A 20 8.93 -2.81 -22.96
C ALA A 20 9.98 -3.56 -22.14
N LYS A 21 11.26 -3.36 -22.48
CA LYS A 21 12.36 -3.92 -21.72
C LYS A 21 12.25 -3.24 -20.37
N LEU A 22 11.83 -3.98 -19.35
CA LEU A 22 11.88 -3.52 -17.96
C LEU A 22 13.30 -2.98 -17.75
N ALA A 23 13.37 -1.70 -17.40
CA ALA A 23 14.64 -1.03 -17.27
C ALA A 23 15.49 -1.77 -16.22
N PRO A 24 16.79 -2.05 -16.47
CA PRO A 24 17.63 -2.81 -15.53
C PRO A 24 17.57 -2.29 -14.10
N THR A 25 17.42 -0.97 -13.92
CA THR A 25 17.32 -0.35 -12.59
C THR A 25 15.99 -0.63 -11.89
N CYS A 26 14.91 -0.92 -12.62
CA CYS A 26 13.64 -1.33 -12.00
C CYS A 26 13.77 -2.65 -11.23
N PHE A 27 14.65 -3.56 -11.68
CA PHE A 27 14.98 -4.77 -10.90
C PHE A 27 15.71 -4.42 -9.59
N LYS A 28 16.54 -3.37 -9.58
CA LYS A 28 17.21 -2.88 -8.37
C LYS A 28 16.22 -2.25 -7.38
N VAL A 29 15.19 -1.55 -7.87
CA VAL A 29 14.09 -1.04 -7.05
C VAL A 29 13.39 -2.20 -6.33
N VAL A 30 13.01 -3.25 -7.06
CA VAL A 30 12.39 -4.43 -6.46
C VAL A 30 13.34 -5.08 -5.45
N ALA A 31 14.62 -5.25 -5.79
CA ALA A 31 15.62 -5.83 -4.90
C ALA A 31 15.79 -5.02 -3.60
N ALA A 32 15.79 -3.68 -3.68
CA ALA A 32 15.88 -2.80 -2.53
C ALA A 32 14.65 -2.91 -1.62
N LEU A 33 13.44 -2.99 -2.20
CA LEU A 33 12.21 -3.16 -1.42
C LEU A 33 12.17 -4.50 -0.67
N VAL A 34 12.68 -5.58 -1.27
CA VAL A 34 12.62 -6.92 -0.65
C VAL A 34 13.75 -7.22 0.35
N SER A 35 14.83 -6.42 0.37
CA SER A 35 15.99 -6.61 1.26
C SER A 35 15.86 -5.91 2.62
N ARG A 36 14.97 -4.92 2.75
CA ARG A 36 14.70 -4.14 3.97
C ARG A 36 13.65 -4.66 4.97
N PRO A 37 12.93 -5.78 4.78
CA PRO A 37 11.92 -6.23 5.75
C PRO A 37 12.44 -6.46 7.18
N GLY A 38 13.70 -6.85 7.37
CA GLY A 38 14.28 -7.01 8.72
C GLY A 38 14.39 -5.68 9.46
N ASP A 39 14.90 -4.64 8.79
CA ASP A 39 15.01 -3.30 9.36
C ASP A 39 13.62 -2.68 9.65
N LEU A 40 12.67 -2.86 8.73
CA LEU A 40 11.29 -2.41 8.93
C LEU A 40 10.63 -3.13 10.11
N TYR A 41 10.89 -4.43 10.29
CA TYR A 41 10.41 -5.21 11.42
C TYR A 41 10.97 -4.66 12.75
N GLU A 42 12.28 -4.44 12.84
CA GLU A 42 12.92 -3.92 14.06
C GLU A 42 12.41 -2.53 14.42
N LYS A 43 12.26 -1.66 13.43
CA LYS A 43 11.66 -0.32 13.61
C LYS A 43 10.19 -0.43 14.04
N PHE A 44 9.40 -1.32 13.44
CA PHE A 44 8.01 -1.52 13.84
C PHE A 44 7.89 -2.03 15.28
N GLN A 45 8.70 -3.01 15.67
CA GLN A 45 8.76 -3.50 17.05
C GLN A 45 9.06 -2.35 18.01
N ARG A 46 10.15 -1.61 17.77
CA ARG A 46 10.65 -0.57 18.68
C ARG A 46 9.75 0.67 18.78
N GLU A 47 9.27 1.15 17.65
CA GLU A 47 8.53 2.42 17.58
C GLU A 47 7.03 2.23 17.83
N ILE A 48 6.48 1.01 17.66
CA ILE A 48 5.04 0.73 17.79
C ILE A 48 4.78 -0.28 18.92
N CYS A 49 5.25 -1.52 18.79
CA CYS A 49 4.89 -2.59 19.73
C CYS A 49 5.42 -2.29 21.15
N ASP A 50 6.69 -1.89 21.28
CA ASP A 50 7.33 -1.58 22.57
C ASP A 50 6.75 -0.31 23.22
N LYS A 51 5.98 0.49 22.48
CA LYS A 51 5.23 1.66 22.99
C LYS A 51 3.84 1.30 23.51
N GLY A 52 3.50 0.00 23.53
CA GLY A 52 2.22 -0.51 24.02
C GLY A 52 1.08 -0.34 23.04
N CYS A 53 1.37 -0.16 21.74
CA CYS A 53 0.34 -0.21 20.72
C CYS A 53 -0.16 -1.62 20.49
N GLN A 54 -1.43 -1.72 20.09
CA GLN A 54 -2.08 -2.96 19.70
C GLN A 54 -2.64 -2.82 18.27
N PRO A 55 -1.77 -2.78 17.24
CA PRO A 55 -2.22 -2.58 15.87
C PRO A 55 -3.15 -3.69 15.41
N THR A 56 -4.29 -3.33 14.84
CA THR A 56 -5.19 -4.29 14.18
C THR A 56 -5.27 -4.00 12.68
N VAL A 57 -5.76 -4.96 11.91
CA VAL A 57 -5.94 -4.81 10.46
C VAL A 57 -6.81 -3.59 10.09
N PRO A 58 -7.91 -3.27 10.80
CA PRO A 58 -8.68 -2.05 10.58
C PRO A 58 -7.92 -0.73 10.75
N HIS A 59 -6.80 -0.68 11.50
CA HIS A 59 -6.06 0.57 11.70
C HIS A 59 -5.53 1.17 10.40
N TRP A 60 -5.40 0.34 9.35
CA TRP A 60 -5.14 0.84 8.00
C TRP A 60 -6.20 1.86 7.56
N ASP A 61 -7.49 1.52 7.67
CA ASP A 61 -8.59 2.38 7.24
C ASP A 61 -8.81 3.54 8.22
N LEU A 62 -8.63 3.29 9.52
CA LEU A 62 -8.86 4.28 10.57
C LEU A 62 -7.79 5.38 10.58
N TRP A 63 -6.54 5.07 10.21
CA TRP A 63 -5.45 6.04 10.35
C TRP A 63 -4.36 5.92 9.30
N THR A 64 -3.77 4.72 9.08
CA THR A 64 -2.53 4.58 8.30
C THR A 64 -2.67 5.05 6.85
N ARG A 65 -3.82 4.77 6.21
CA ARG A 65 -4.04 5.15 4.82
C ARG A 65 -3.93 6.67 4.64
N ASN A 66 -4.66 7.42 5.44
CA ASN A 66 -4.80 8.87 5.25
C ASN A 66 -3.65 9.68 5.86
N ASN A 67 -3.02 9.18 6.92
CA ASN A 67 -1.97 9.90 7.66
C ASN A 67 -0.55 9.52 7.22
N THR A 68 -0.34 8.31 6.69
CA THR A 68 0.99 7.86 6.25
C THR A 68 1.03 7.58 4.76
N PHE A 69 0.17 6.69 4.27
CA PHE A 69 0.29 6.20 2.89
C PHE A 69 0.01 7.29 1.85
N LEU A 70 -1.12 7.99 1.91
CA LEU A 70 -1.44 9.05 0.94
C LEU A 70 -0.41 10.19 0.95
N PRO A 71 0.03 10.72 2.12
CA PRO A 71 1.10 11.71 2.16
C PRO A 71 2.42 11.21 1.58
N ALA A 72 2.80 9.96 1.84
CA ALA A 72 4.00 9.36 1.27
C ALA A 72 3.92 9.26 -0.25
N VAL A 73 2.79 8.79 -0.80
CA VAL A 73 2.58 8.73 -2.25
C VAL A 73 2.72 10.13 -2.87
N ARG A 74 2.02 11.13 -2.32
CA ARG A 74 2.10 12.52 -2.81
C ARG A 74 3.53 13.07 -2.79
N SER A 75 4.26 12.81 -1.70
CA SER A 75 5.65 13.25 -1.56
C SER A 75 6.54 12.60 -2.63
N VAL A 76 6.41 11.29 -2.85
CA VAL A 76 7.16 10.56 -3.88
C VAL A 76 6.79 11.05 -5.28
N MET A 77 5.50 11.19 -5.60
CA MET A 77 5.07 11.65 -6.92
C MET A 77 5.54 13.07 -7.23
N LYS A 78 5.57 13.94 -6.22
CA LYS A 78 6.15 15.28 -6.33
C LYS A 78 7.66 15.23 -6.57
N ARG A 79 8.40 14.38 -5.85
CA ARG A 79 9.86 14.22 -6.02
C ARG A 79 10.22 13.66 -7.40
N LEU A 80 9.41 12.75 -7.92
CA LEU A 80 9.63 12.09 -9.22
C LEU A 80 9.10 12.88 -10.43
N ASP A 81 8.56 14.10 -10.23
CA ASP A 81 7.84 14.87 -11.26
C ASP A 81 6.80 14.04 -12.03
N ALA A 82 6.12 13.13 -11.30
CA ALA A 82 5.19 12.16 -11.85
C ALA A 82 3.76 12.30 -11.28
N PRO A 83 3.18 13.52 -11.17
CA PRO A 83 1.88 13.71 -10.51
C PRO A 83 0.72 12.95 -11.19
N ARG A 84 0.83 12.70 -12.49
CA ARG A 84 -0.14 11.90 -13.27
C ARG A 84 -0.20 10.44 -12.84
N GLN A 85 0.78 9.95 -12.07
CA GLN A 85 0.84 8.57 -11.58
C GLN A 85 0.38 8.43 -10.13
N GLU A 86 -0.01 9.52 -9.45
CA GLU A 86 -0.50 9.48 -8.07
C GLU A 86 -1.69 8.55 -7.92
N GLU A 87 -2.70 8.67 -8.79
CA GLU A 87 -3.91 7.84 -8.74
C GLU A 87 -3.57 6.35 -8.89
N ALA A 88 -2.66 6.00 -9.81
CA ALA A 88 -2.21 4.64 -10.01
C ALA A 88 -1.49 4.08 -8.78
N MET A 89 -0.67 4.89 -8.11
CA MET A 89 0.01 4.52 -6.87
C MET A 89 -0.93 4.39 -5.69
N VAL A 90 -1.90 5.31 -5.54
CA VAL A 90 -2.95 5.21 -4.51
C VAL A 90 -3.75 3.93 -4.69
N ARG A 91 -4.19 3.65 -5.92
CA ARG A 91 -4.92 2.43 -6.25
C ARG A 91 -4.10 1.17 -5.95
N LEU A 92 -2.81 1.15 -6.31
CA LEU A 92 -1.92 0.05 -5.98
C LEU A 92 -1.90 -0.23 -4.47
N GLY A 93 -1.75 0.81 -3.65
CA GLY A 93 -1.71 0.65 -2.20
C GLY A 93 -3.04 0.18 -1.62
N ASP A 94 -4.16 0.69 -2.13
CA ASP A 94 -5.50 0.26 -1.71
C ASP A 94 -5.78 -1.21 -2.09
N ASP A 95 -5.39 -1.61 -3.30
CA ASP A 95 -5.51 -3.00 -3.76
C ASP A 95 -4.58 -3.92 -2.96
N ALA A 96 -3.33 -3.49 -2.68
CA ALA A 96 -2.42 -4.23 -1.82
C ALA A 96 -2.99 -4.39 -0.41
N ALA A 97 -3.50 -3.31 0.20
CA ALA A 97 -4.11 -3.34 1.51
C ALA A 97 -5.31 -4.30 1.53
N LYS A 98 -6.21 -4.23 0.54
CA LYS A 98 -7.33 -5.16 0.41
C LYS A 98 -6.88 -6.62 0.40
N ILE A 99 -5.87 -6.97 -0.40
CA ILE A 99 -5.37 -8.35 -0.49
C ILE A 99 -4.69 -8.76 0.81
N ILE A 100 -3.91 -7.87 1.45
CA ILE A 100 -3.26 -8.13 2.75
C ILE A 100 -4.32 -8.38 3.83
N LYS A 101 -5.36 -7.55 3.92
CA LYS A 101 -6.46 -7.74 4.87
C LYS A 101 -7.10 -9.13 4.70
N GLN A 102 -7.37 -9.52 3.45
CA GLN A 102 -8.01 -10.80 3.13
C GLN A 102 -7.11 -12.02 3.40
N ARG A 103 -5.80 -11.91 3.15
CA ARG A 103 -4.88 -13.07 3.21
C ARG A 103 -4.15 -13.19 4.54
N CYS A 104 -3.77 -12.06 5.13
CA CYS A 104 -2.95 -12.02 6.34
C CYS A 104 -3.80 -11.75 7.59
N GLY A 105 -4.91 -11.03 7.47
CA GLY A 105 -5.80 -10.73 8.59
C GLY A 105 -6.33 -11.96 9.33
N PRO A 106 -6.82 -13.01 8.64
CA PRO A 106 -7.31 -14.22 9.30
C PRO A 106 -6.27 -14.92 10.19
N MET A 107 -4.97 -14.77 9.89
CA MET A 107 -3.89 -15.37 10.68
C MET A 107 -3.76 -14.78 12.09
N LEU A 108 -4.33 -13.59 12.31
CA LEU A 108 -4.31 -12.95 13.63
C LEU A 108 -5.31 -13.58 14.60
N GLU A 109 -6.33 -14.31 14.11
CA GLU A 109 -7.33 -14.97 14.95
C GLU A 109 -7.96 -14.02 16.01
N GLY A 110 -8.16 -12.76 15.63
CA GLY A 110 -8.70 -11.71 16.52
C GLY A 110 -7.67 -11.02 17.42
N LYS A 111 -6.41 -11.44 17.41
CA LYS A 111 -5.30 -10.77 18.11
C LYS A 111 -4.86 -9.51 17.36
N HIS A 112 -4.16 -8.63 18.08
CA HIS A 112 -3.42 -7.54 17.47
C HIS A 112 -2.05 -8.01 16.95
N ILE A 113 -1.50 -7.29 15.98
CA ILE A 113 -0.24 -7.63 15.29
C ILE A 113 0.95 -7.73 16.27
N CYS A 114 0.94 -6.92 17.34
CA CYS A 114 1.98 -6.92 18.38
C CYS A 114 1.70 -7.88 19.56
N SER A 115 0.84 -8.91 19.41
CA SER A 115 0.46 -9.77 20.55
C SER A 115 1.63 -10.55 21.13
N ASP A 116 2.52 -10.99 20.26
CA ASP A 116 3.72 -11.75 20.57
C ASP A 116 4.67 -11.70 19.36
N PRO A 117 5.98 -11.99 19.55
CA PRO A 117 6.96 -11.93 18.47
C PRO A 117 6.67 -12.88 17.31
N GLU A 118 6.04 -14.04 17.57
CA GLU A 118 5.70 -15.02 16.53
C GLU A 118 4.59 -14.48 15.63
N THR A 119 3.54 -13.89 16.22
CA THR A 119 2.43 -13.25 15.50
C THR A 119 2.93 -12.08 14.66
N LEU A 120 3.78 -11.21 15.22
CA LEU A 120 4.37 -10.09 14.47
C LEU A 120 5.18 -10.60 13.26
N ALA A 121 6.03 -11.59 13.47
CA ALA A 121 6.84 -12.18 12.40
C ALA A 121 5.99 -12.89 11.33
N ALA A 122 4.97 -13.64 11.75
CA ALA A 122 4.06 -14.33 10.84
C ALA A 122 3.27 -13.33 9.98
N PHE A 123 2.70 -12.30 10.60
CA PHE A 123 1.99 -11.24 9.89
C PHE A 123 2.91 -10.48 8.94
N GLY A 124 4.10 -10.06 9.39
CA GLY A 124 5.09 -9.38 8.56
C GLY A 124 5.54 -10.19 7.34
N ASN A 125 5.74 -11.51 7.52
CA ASN A 125 6.07 -12.41 6.42
C ASN A 125 4.93 -12.57 5.42
N CYS A 126 3.68 -12.68 5.90
CA CYS A 126 2.51 -12.70 5.02
C CYS A 126 2.36 -11.38 4.25
N PHE A 127 2.51 -10.24 4.95
CA PHE A 127 2.46 -8.90 4.38
C PHE A 127 3.45 -8.79 3.23
N LYS A 128 4.73 -9.13 3.45
CA LYS A 128 5.79 -9.07 2.43
C LYS A 128 5.43 -9.85 1.18
N LYS A 129 5.06 -11.13 1.34
CA LYS A 129 4.71 -12.01 0.20
C LYS A 129 3.51 -11.47 -0.57
N THR A 130 2.52 -10.96 0.14
CA THR A 130 1.28 -10.45 -0.44
C THR A 130 1.48 -9.11 -1.14
N PHE A 131 2.28 -8.21 -0.57
CA PHE A 131 2.64 -6.93 -1.18
C PHE A 131 3.37 -7.14 -2.52
N VAL A 132 4.40 -7.99 -2.55
CA VAL A 132 5.11 -8.33 -3.79
C VAL A 132 4.15 -8.91 -4.83
N ARG A 133 3.25 -9.81 -4.42
CA ARG A 133 2.22 -10.36 -5.31
C ARG A 133 1.31 -9.26 -5.86
N SER A 134 0.87 -8.32 -5.02
CA SER A 134 0.02 -7.20 -5.44
C SER A 134 0.72 -6.31 -6.47
N ALA A 135 2.01 -6.01 -6.26
CA ALA A 135 2.81 -5.23 -7.20
C ALA A 135 2.91 -5.93 -8.58
N ILE A 136 3.08 -7.25 -8.60
CA ILE A 136 3.10 -8.03 -9.85
C ILE A 136 1.72 -7.99 -10.53
N THR A 137 0.63 -8.16 -9.79
CA THR A 137 -0.73 -8.12 -10.35
C THR A 137 -1.08 -6.74 -10.89
N ASN A 138 -0.56 -5.68 -10.28
CA ASN A 138 -0.78 -4.30 -10.71
C ASN A 138 0.26 -3.80 -11.72
N LEU A 139 1.25 -4.60 -12.11
CA LEU A 139 2.33 -4.19 -13.01
C LEU A 139 1.84 -3.50 -14.28
N PRO A 140 0.75 -3.92 -14.97
CA PRO A 140 0.22 -3.21 -16.13
C PRO A 140 -0.12 -1.74 -15.86
N ALA A 141 -0.72 -1.44 -14.71
CA ALA A 141 -1.05 -0.08 -14.29
C ALA A 141 0.20 0.73 -13.90
N LEU A 142 1.27 0.04 -13.50
CA LEU A 142 2.55 0.65 -13.13
C LEU A 142 3.52 0.78 -14.30
N LEU A 143 3.21 0.25 -15.49
CA LEU A 143 4.08 0.33 -16.67
C LEU A 143 4.56 1.76 -16.99
N PRO A 144 3.74 2.82 -16.85
CA PRO A 144 4.22 4.18 -17.06
C PRO A 144 5.33 4.62 -16.09
N MET A 145 5.51 3.93 -14.96
CA MET A 145 6.53 4.20 -13.95
C MET A 145 7.77 3.32 -14.06
N VAL A 146 7.87 2.44 -15.07
CA VAL A 146 9.01 1.51 -15.25
C VAL A 146 10.03 1.97 -16.29
N SER A 147 10.08 3.27 -16.61
CA SER A 147 11.16 3.85 -17.40
C SER A 147 12.48 3.84 -16.62
N GLU A 148 13.62 3.78 -17.29
CA GLU A 148 14.94 3.79 -16.63
C GLU A 148 15.14 5.01 -15.73
N GLU A 149 14.77 6.20 -16.19
CA GLU A 149 14.85 7.47 -15.44
C GLU A 149 14.04 7.39 -14.13
N LEU A 150 12.75 7.09 -14.21
CA LEU A 150 11.92 6.93 -13.02
C LEU A 150 12.40 5.80 -12.10
N CYS A 151 12.94 4.72 -12.64
CA CYS A 151 13.50 3.63 -11.82
C CYS A 151 14.80 4.03 -11.13
N GLN A 152 15.65 4.86 -11.76
CA GLN A 152 16.84 5.43 -11.11
C GLN A 152 16.47 6.35 -9.95
N GLU A 153 15.49 7.23 -10.15
CA GLU A 153 15.02 8.12 -9.09
C GLU A 153 14.34 7.35 -7.96
N GLN A 154 13.49 6.36 -8.26
CA GLN A 154 12.92 5.46 -7.25
C GLN A 154 14.02 4.71 -6.49
N TYR A 155 15.05 4.22 -7.17
CA TYR A 155 16.16 3.52 -6.53
C TYR A 155 16.99 4.45 -5.64
N ALA A 156 17.23 5.70 -6.09
CA ALA A 156 17.90 6.72 -5.29
C ALA A 156 17.11 7.06 -4.03
N TYR A 157 15.78 7.24 -4.15
CA TYR A 157 14.87 7.45 -3.03
C TYR A 157 14.92 6.30 -2.02
N LEU A 158 14.92 5.05 -2.49
CA LEU A 158 15.00 3.87 -1.62
C LEU A 158 16.38 3.67 -0.96
N LYS A 159 17.40 4.39 -1.40
CA LYS A 159 18.73 4.41 -0.77
C LYS A 159 18.91 5.58 0.20
N ASP A 160 17.94 6.48 0.29
CA ASP A 160 18.00 7.68 1.10
C ASP A 160 17.86 7.32 2.58
N ASP A 161 18.90 7.57 3.39
CA ASP A 161 18.87 7.28 4.83
C ASP A 161 17.80 8.13 5.54
N GLN A 162 17.45 9.31 5.01
CA GLN A 162 16.36 10.12 5.55
C GLN A 162 15.01 9.38 5.48
N LEU A 163 14.80 8.55 4.46
CA LEU A 163 13.59 7.74 4.36
C LEU A 163 13.56 6.69 5.48
N TRP A 164 14.65 5.94 5.61
CA TRP A 164 14.70 4.76 6.47
C TRP A 164 14.89 5.10 7.94
N GLU A 165 15.76 6.06 8.27
CA GLU A 165 16.12 6.36 9.66
C GLU A 165 15.30 7.49 10.28
N GLU A 166 14.66 8.35 9.47
CA GLU A 166 13.87 9.47 9.97
C GLU A 166 12.39 9.33 9.61
N THR A 167 12.07 9.31 8.31
CA THR A 167 10.70 9.44 7.81
C THR A 167 9.83 8.26 8.24
N ILE A 168 10.29 7.03 8.00
CA ILE A 168 9.55 5.82 8.39
C ILE A 168 9.39 5.74 9.92
N PRO A 169 10.46 5.88 10.74
CA PRO A 169 10.32 5.86 12.19
C PRO A 169 9.45 6.99 12.75
N ASN A 170 9.50 8.20 12.19
CA ASN A 170 8.62 9.30 12.61
C ASN A 170 7.15 8.97 12.37
N ASN A 171 6.79 8.44 11.18
CA ASN A 171 5.42 7.99 10.91
C ASN A 171 4.97 6.90 11.89
N MET A 172 5.86 5.96 12.23
CA MET A 172 5.58 4.92 13.22
C MET A 172 5.34 5.52 14.62
N ARG A 173 6.11 6.53 15.03
CA ARG A 173 5.91 7.25 16.30
C ARG A 173 4.61 8.03 16.33
N GLU A 174 4.27 8.73 15.25
CA GLU A 174 3.00 9.47 15.13
C GLU A 174 1.80 8.53 15.24
N TYR A 175 1.86 7.40 14.54
CA TYR A 175 0.87 6.35 14.70
C TYR A 175 0.81 5.84 16.14
N ALA A 176 1.97 5.58 16.75
CA ALA A 176 2.03 5.05 18.10
C ALA A 176 1.45 5.99 19.17
N ALA A 177 1.47 7.31 18.91
CA ALA A 177 0.87 8.31 19.78
C ALA A 177 -0.66 8.21 19.85
N VAL A 178 -1.33 7.67 18.84
CA VAL A 178 -2.80 7.63 18.74
C VAL A 178 -3.37 6.21 18.67
N CYS A 179 -2.53 5.19 18.47
CA CYS A 179 -2.95 3.82 18.14
C CYS A 179 -3.93 3.17 19.13
N ARG A 180 -3.90 3.57 20.41
CA ARG A 180 -4.77 3.00 21.46
C ARG A 180 -6.20 3.51 21.40
N ASP A 181 -6.42 4.64 20.71
CA ASP A 181 -7.72 5.28 20.60
C ASP A 181 -8.44 4.89 19.28
N LEU A 182 -7.69 4.30 18.33
CA LEU A 182 -8.17 3.83 17.03
C LEU A 182 -8.99 2.54 17.16
N GLY A 183 -10.16 2.62 17.77
CA GLY A 183 -11.06 1.47 17.99
C GLY A 183 -12.10 1.72 19.07
N ASN A 184 -11.85 2.68 19.96
CA ASN A 184 -12.81 3.11 20.99
C ASN A 184 -13.82 4.14 20.46
N THR A 185 -13.54 4.78 19.32
CA THR A 185 -14.40 5.80 18.70
C THR A 185 -15.64 5.23 18.00
N GLY A 186 -15.69 3.93 17.70
CA GLY A 186 -16.84 3.28 17.06
C GLY A 186 -18.07 3.08 17.96
N ASN A 187 -17.95 3.31 19.27
CA ASN A 187 -19.05 3.15 20.23
C ASN A 187 -19.78 4.47 20.57
N THR A 188 -19.33 5.62 20.06
CA THR A 188 -19.92 6.92 20.44
C THR A 188 -20.99 7.41 19.45
N GLU A 189 -21.04 6.86 18.23
CA GLU A 189 -22.02 7.27 17.21
C GLU A 189 -23.34 6.46 17.21
N SER A 190 -23.47 5.42 18.05
CA SER A 190 -24.68 4.57 18.09
C SER A 190 -25.72 4.94 19.17
N VAL A 191 -25.48 5.99 19.98
CA VAL A 191 -26.39 6.37 21.07
C VAL A 191 -27.36 7.50 20.70
N GLN A 192 -27.13 8.23 19.60
CA GLN A 192 -27.94 9.40 19.24
C GLN A 192 -29.06 9.12 18.21
N GLY A 193 -29.40 7.85 17.94
CA GLY A 193 -30.38 7.46 16.92
C GLY A 193 -31.66 6.81 17.43
N GLN A 194 -31.94 6.83 18.74
CA GLN A 194 -33.04 6.05 19.32
C GLN A 194 -34.10 6.87 20.08
N LEU A 195 -34.15 8.17 19.85
CA LEU A 195 -35.23 9.05 20.29
C LEU A 195 -35.59 9.98 19.14
N ASP A 196 -36.48 9.53 18.25
CA ASP A 196 -37.48 10.34 17.53
C ASP A 196 -38.01 9.55 16.33
N GLU A 197 -39.21 8.98 16.50
CA GLU A 197 -40.22 8.48 15.53
C GLU A 197 -40.99 7.37 16.26
N GLY A 198 -42.22 7.52 16.77
CA GLY A 198 -43.31 8.42 16.44
C GLY A 198 -44.57 7.54 16.36
N SER A 199 -45.60 7.83 17.16
CA SER A 199 -46.98 7.50 16.81
C SER A 199 -47.91 8.33 17.66
N HIS A 200 -48.20 9.53 17.17
CA HIS A 200 -49.42 10.24 17.49
C HIS A 200 -50.62 9.48 16.95
N ASP A 201 -51.69 9.54 17.72
CA ASP A 201 -53.05 9.15 17.40
C ASP A 201 -53.52 9.74 16.06
N ASN A 202 -54.35 8.98 15.36
CA ASN A 202 -55.45 9.55 14.57
C ASN A 202 -56.64 8.58 14.60
N ASP A 203 -57.70 9.08 15.23
CA ASP A 203 -59.08 8.63 15.12
C ASP A 203 -59.64 8.81 13.69
N GLU A 204 -60.80 8.18 13.48
CA GLU A 204 -61.83 8.39 12.43
C GLU A 204 -61.64 7.71 11.06
N LEU A 205 -62.30 6.53 10.90
CA LEU A 205 -63.56 6.37 10.13
C LEU A 205 -64.13 4.94 10.26
#